data_AF-M1D5D9-F1
#
_entry.id   AF-M1D5D9-F1
#
_cell.length_a   1.000
_cell.length_b   1.000
_cell.length_c   1.000
_cell.angle_alpha   90.00
_cell.angle_beta   90.00
_cell.angle_gamma   90.00
#
_symmetry.space_group_name_H-M   'P 1'
#
loop_
_entity.id
_entity.type
_entity.pdbx_description
1 polymer ?
#
loop_
_entity_poly.entity_id
_entity_poly.type
_entity_poly.pdbx_seq_one_letter_code
_entity_poly.pdbx_strand_id
1 'polypeptide(L)'
;MAYNNAVTALGKICQFHRDSIDSSQVVPAWLNCLPIKVDLIEAQAIHDQLCSMVESSAAELLSPNNQYLRKIVSVFAEVLCADEELASEETRSRMINLLKQLQETLPPASLTSIWSSLQPQQQTALKSILSS
;
A
#
# COMPACT_ATOMS: atom_id res chain seq x y z
N MET A 1 -4.82 17.33 10.51
CA MET A 1 -3.71 17.58 11.46
C MET A 1 -3.59 16.48 12.52
N ALA A 2 -4.39 16.43 13.60
CA ALA A 2 -4.17 15.46 14.69
C ALA A 2 -4.23 13.98 14.23
N TYR A 3 -5.22 13.63 13.41
CA TYR A 3 -5.36 12.27 12.87
C TYR A 3 -4.15 11.85 12.03
N ASN A 4 -3.80 12.64 11.01
CA ASN A 4 -2.68 12.32 10.13
C ASN A 4 -1.34 12.22 10.89
N ASN A 5 -1.08 13.13 11.84
CA ASN A 5 0.10 13.06 12.70
C ASN A 5 0.16 11.72 13.45
N ALA A 6 -0.98 11.25 13.98
CA ALA A 6 -1.06 9.96 14.66
C ALA A 6 -0.81 8.79 13.71
N VAL A 7 -1.38 8.82 12.50
CA VAL A 7 -1.15 7.77 11.48
C VAL A 7 0.31 7.76 11.02
N THR A 8 0.93 8.92 10.81
CA THR A 8 2.35 9.07 10.47
C THR A 8 3.26 8.57 11.60
N ALA A 9 2.96 8.92 12.85
CA ALA A 9 3.71 8.41 14.00
C ALA A 9 3.60 6.88 14.11
N LEU A 10 2.40 6.34 13.92
CA LEU A 10 2.16 4.91 13.95
C LEU A 10 2.92 4.18 12.83
N GLY A 11 2.95 4.75 11.62
CA GLY A 11 3.74 4.23 10.51
C GLY A 11 5.23 4.15 10.85
N LYS A 12 5.80 5.22 11.42
CA LYS A 12 7.20 5.25 11.88
C LYS A 12 7.49 4.18 12.93
N ILE A 13 6.58 3.95 13.88
CA ILE A 13 6.72 2.87 14.85
C ILE A 13 6.68 1.50 14.14
N CYS A 14 5.74 1.28 13.20
CA CYS A 14 5.66 0.03 12.44
C CYS A 14 6.91 -0.26 11.59
N GLN A 15 7.58 0.79 11.09
CA GLN A 15 8.77 0.66 10.26
C GLN A 15 10.06 0.48 11.08
N PHE A 16 10.27 1.31 12.10
CA PHE A 16 11.56 1.40 12.80
C PHE A 16 11.58 0.71 14.16
N HIS A 17 10.41 0.41 14.73
CA HIS A 17 10.27 -0.20 16.06
C HIS A 17 9.30 -1.39 16.02
N ARG A 18 9.29 -2.13 14.92
CA ARG A 18 8.40 -3.29 14.70
C ARG A 18 8.54 -4.34 15.82
N ASP A 19 9.76 -4.57 16.29
CA ASP A 19 10.05 -5.56 17.35
C ASP A 19 9.56 -5.13 18.74
N SER A 20 9.17 -3.87 18.91
CA SER A 20 8.67 -3.31 20.16
C SER A 20 7.14 -3.32 20.26
N ILE A 21 6.43 -3.84 19.25
CA ILE A 21 4.96 -3.84 19.16
C ILE A 21 4.43 -5.21 18.74
N ASP A 22 3.15 -5.46 18.99
CA ASP A 22 2.44 -6.56 18.33
C ASP A 22 2.15 -6.20 16.87
N SER A 23 3.10 -6.50 15.98
CA SER A 23 3.02 -6.17 14.55
C SER A 23 1.79 -6.79 13.88
N SER A 24 1.29 -7.93 14.39
CA SER A 24 0.11 -8.62 13.86
C SER A 24 -1.19 -7.83 14.06
N GLN A 25 -1.22 -6.91 15.03
CA GLN A 25 -2.37 -6.05 15.31
C GLN A 25 -2.14 -4.62 14.79
N VAL A 26 -0.95 -4.08 15.02
CA VAL A 26 -0.70 -2.65 14.80
C VAL A 26 -0.53 -2.32 13.32
N VAL A 27 0.16 -3.17 12.55
CA VAL A 27 0.36 -2.96 11.12
C VAL A 27 -0.97 -2.96 10.35
N PRO A 28 -1.88 -3.94 10.53
CA PRO A 28 -3.19 -3.85 9.88
C PRO A 28 -4.02 -2.64 10.31
N ALA A 29 -3.97 -2.25 11.59
CA ALA A 29 -4.65 -1.04 12.05
C ALA A 29 -4.14 0.21 11.33
N TRP A 30 -2.83 0.35 11.20
CA TRP A 30 -2.19 1.43 10.44
C TRP A 30 -2.54 1.38 8.95
N LEU A 31 -2.46 0.21 8.30
CA LEU A 31 -2.82 0.05 6.88
C LEU A 31 -4.28 0.45 6.61
N ASN A 32 -5.19 0.21 7.56
CA ASN A 32 -6.59 0.59 7.44
C ASN A 32 -6.83 2.11 7.50
N CYS A 33 -5.86 2.89 7.98
CA CYS A 33 -5.89 4.36 7.92
C CYS A 33 -5.50 4.94 6.55
N LEU A 34 -5.00 4.11 5.63
CA LEU A 34 -4.52 4.54 4.31
C LEU A 34 -5.59 4.33 3.21
N PRO A 35 -5.55 5.13 2.12
CA PRO A 35 -4.61 6.24 1.87
C PRO A 35 -4.96 7.53 2.63
N ILE A 36 -3.95 8.35 2.93
CA ILE A 36 -4.17 9.73 3.38
C ILE A 36 -4.33 10.62 2.14
N LYS A 37 -5.35 11.49 2.13
CA LYS A 37 -5.67 12.35 0.98
C LYS A 37 -5.66 13.84 1.25
N VAL A 38 -5.84 14.24 2.50
CA VAL A 38 -6.17 15.63 2.85
C VAL A 38 -4.92 16.52 2.95
N ASP A 39 -3.82 15.97 3.47
CA ASP A 39 -2.55 16.68 3.58
C ASP A 39 -1.57 16.04 2.59
N LEU A 40 -1.26 16.75 1.50
CA LEU A 40 -0.43 16.21 0.42
C LEU A 40 1.01 15.93 0.87
N ILE A 41 1.56 16.74 1.78
CA ILE A 41 2.92 16.54 2.29
C ILE A 41 2.97 15.25 3.11
N GLU A 42 2.00 15.06 4.01
CA GLU A 42 1.92 13.83 4.79
C GLU A 42 1.53 12.63 3.94
N ALA A 43 0.66 12.80 2.94
CA ALA A 43 0.28 11.75 2.00
C ALA A 43 1.51 11.23 1.25
N GLN A 44 2.32 12.12 0.67
CA GLN A 44 3.53 11.71 -0.03
C GLN A 44 4.49 10.96 0.90
N ALA A 45 4.73 11.48 2.10
CA ALA A 45 5.62 10.85 3.07
C ALA A 45 5.11 9.47 3.52
N ILE A 46 3.82 9.32 3.79
CA ILE A 46 3.26 8.06 4.31
C ILE A 46 3.14 6.98 3.23
N HIS A 47 2.85 7.38 1.99
CA HIS A 47 2.81 6.46 0.86
C HIS A 47 4.22 6.00 0.46
N ASP A 48 5.23 6.86 0.60
CA ASP A 48 6.63 6.46 0.44
C ASP A 48 7.10 5.49 1.53
N GLN A 49 6.69 5.76 2.77
CA GLN A 49 6.89 4.85 3.89
C GLN A 49 6.24 3.48 3.64
N LEU A 50 5.02 3.45 3.09
CA LEU A 50 4.36 2.20 2.73
C LEU A 50 5.19 1.40 1.71
N CYS A 51 5.69 2.02 0.63
CA CYS A 51 6.58 1.35 -0.32
C CYS A 51 7.80 0.74 0.38
N SER A 52 8.45 1.51 1.26
CA SER A 52 9.63 1.06 2.00
C SER A 52 9.34 -0.13 2.91
N MET A 53 8.16 -0.15 3.55
CA MET A 53 7.72 -1.28 4.37
C MET A 53 7.42 -2.52 3.53
N VAL A 54 6.81 -2.37 2.35
CA VAL A 54 6.52 -3.50 1.44
C VAL A 54 7.83 -4.10 0.91
N GLU A 55 8.77 -3.26 0.47
CA GLU A 55 10.07 -3.69 -0.06
C GLU A 55 10.92 -4.43 0.98
N SER A 56 10.87 -4.00 2.25
CA SER A 56 11.62 -4.64 3.33
C SER A 56 10.95 -5.90 3.89
N SER A 57 9.65 -6.11 3.65
CA SER A 57 8.85 -7.16 4.32
C SER A 57 8.45 -8.32 3.40
N ALA A 58 9.38 -8.81 2.57
CA ALA A 58 9.12 -9.84 1.56
C ALA A 58 8.40 -11.11 2.07
N ALA A 59 8.63 -11.52 3.33
CA ALA A 59 7.99 -12.71 3.92
C ALA A 59 6.62 -12.44 4.56
N GLU A 60 6.33 -11.22 5.02
CA GLU A 60 5.12 -10.90 5.80
C GLU A 60 3.93 -10.44 4.95
N LEU A 61 4.18 -10.01 3.71
CA LEU A 61 3.14 -9.73 2.72
C LEU A 61 2.31 -10.98 2.38
N LEU A 62 2.88 -12.15 2.66
CA LEU A 62 2.28 -13.48 2.52
C LEU A 62 1.54 -13.92 3.80
N SER A 63 0.95 -12.99 4.55
CA SER A 63 0.13 -13.34 5.71
C SER A 63 -0.98 -14.33 5.32
N PRO A 64 -1.45 -15.20 6.23
CA PRO A 64 -2.53 -16.13 5.93
C PRO A 64 -3.73 -15.37 5.32
N ASN A 65 -4.15 -15.78 4.12
CA ASN A 65 -5.20 -15.16 3.29
C ASN A 65 -4.86 -13.86 2.55
N ASN A 66 -3.60 -13.44 2.48
CA ASN A 66 -3.17 -12.25 1.70
C ASN A 66 -3.94 -10.96 2.09
N GLN A 67 -4.39 -10.85 3.35
CA GLN A 67 -5.26 -9.74 3.76
C GLN A 67 -4.53 -8.40 3.68
N TYR A 68 -3.28 -8.34 4.15
CA TYR A 68 -2.45 -7.14 4.08
C TYR A 68 -2.19 -6.77 2.63
N LEU A 69 -1.88 -7.77 1.81
CA LEU A 69 -1.63 -7.60 0.40
C LEU A 69 -2.84 -7.00 -0.33
N ARG A 70 -4.06 -7.48 -0.07
CA ARG A 70 -5.28 -6.90 -0.66
C ARG A 70 -5.42 -5.42 -0.31
N LYS A 71 -5.21 -5.06 0.96
CA LYS A 71 -5.31 -3.67 1.40
C LYS A 71 -4.20 -2.80 0.77
N ILE A 72 -2.96 -3.31 0.69
CA ILE A 72 -1.84 -2.62 0.06
C ILE A 72 -2.12 -2.35 -1.42
N VAL A 73 -2.56 -3.37 -2.17
CA VAL A 73 -2.92 -3.20 -3.58
C VAL A 73 -4.05 -2.19 -3.74
N SER A 74 -5.06 -2.22 -2.86
CA SER A 74 -6.12 -1.23 -2.86
C SER A 74 -5.61 0.19 -2.63
N VAL A 75 -4.69 0.39 -1.67
CA VAL A 75 -4.09 1.70 -1.40
C VAL A 75 -3.27 2.18 -2.60
N PHE A 76 -2.42 1.33 -3.17
CA PHE A 76 -1.62 1.68 -4.35
C PHE A 76 -2.51 2.03 -5.53
N ALA A 77 -3.55 1.23 -5.80
CA ALA A 77 -4.50 1.53 -6.88
C ALA A 77 -5.15 2.90 -6.68
N GLU A 78 -5.63 3.18 -5.47
CA GLU A 78 -6.29 4.42 -5.14
C GLU A 78 -5.36 5.64 -5.29
N VAL A 79 -4.12 5.54 -4.82
CA VAL A 79 -3.09 6.60 -4.95
C VAL A 79 -2.69 6.82 -6.40
N LEU A 80 -2.51 5.75 -7.17
CA LEU A 80 -2.12 5.85 -8.58
C LEU A 80 -3.24 6.42 -9.46
N CYS A 81 -4.50 6.22 -9.09
CA CYS A 81 -5.69 6.70 -9.79
C CYS A 81 -6.20 8.06 -9.32
N ALA A 82 -5.66 8.61 -8.23
CA ALA A 82 -6.09 9.90 -7.71
C ALA A 82 -5.69 11.03 -8.67
N ASP A 83 -6.54 12.05 -8.76
CA ASP A 83 -6.24 13.28 -9.49
C ASP A 83 -5.25 14.16 -8.71
N GLU A 84 -5.21 14.02 -7.38
CA GLU A 84 -4.26 14.72 -6.52
C GLU A 84 -2.88 14.05 -6.48
N GLU A 85 -1.84 14.84 -6.23
CA GLU A 85 -0.46 14.39 -6.10
C GLU A 85 -0.20 13.74 -4.72
N LEU A 86 -0.91 12.64 -4.44
CA LEU A 86 -0.85 11.90 -3.18
C LEU A 86 0.48 11.17 -2.95
N ALA A 87 1.30 11.04 -3.98
CA ALA A 87 2.61 10.41 -3.93
C ALA A 87 3.52 11.09 -4.95
N SER A 88 4.82 11.20 -4.63
CA SER A 88 5.82 11.69 -5.58
C SER A 88 5.94 10.75 -6.79
N GLU A 89 6.46 11.24 -7.92
CA GLU A 89 6.68 10.40 -9.11
C GLU A 89 7.58 9.19 -8.85
N GLU A 90 8.59 9.35 -7.98
CA GLU A 90 9.44 8.25 -7.53
C GLU A 90 8.63 7.21 -6.75
N THR A 91 7.85 7.65 -5.76
CA THR A 91 6.98 6.79 -4.95
C THR A 91 5.95 6.07 -5.84
N ARG A 92 5.34 6.76 -6.81
CA ARG A 92 4.41 6.17 -7.79
C ARG A 92 5.10 5.08 -8.62
N SER A 93 6.32 5.36 -9.09
CA SER A 93 7.12 4.37 -9.83
C SER A 93 7.44 3.13 -8.99
N ARG A 94 7.77 3.31 -7.71
CA ARG A 94 7.96 2.19 -6.75
C ARG A 94 6.68 1.38 -6.57
N MET A 95 5.52 2.02 -6.41
CA MET A 95 4.24 1.32 -6.32
C MET A 95 3.97 0.45 -7.56
N ILE A 96 4.22 0.98 -8.76
CA ILE A 96 4.04 0.24 -10.02
C ILE A 96 4.96 -0.97 -10.07
N ASN A 97 6.24 -0.81 -9.73
CA ASN A 97 7.20 -1.90 -9.73
C ASN A 97 6.82 -2.99 -8.72
N LEU A 98 6.37 -2.61 -7.52
CA LEU A 98 5.86 -3.55 -6.52
C LEU A 98 4.64 -4.31 -7.03
N LEU A 99 3.68 -3.63 -7.69
CA LEU A 99 2.52 -4.30 -8.29
C LEU A 99 2.91 -5.28 -9.40
N LYS A 100 3.89 -4.93 -10.24
CA LYS A 100 4.44 -5.83 -11.27
C LYS A 100 5.11 -7.06 -10.64
N GLN A 101 5.93 -6.87 -9.59
CA GLN A 101 6.54 -7.98 -8.85
C GLN A 101 5.49 -8.90 -8.21
N LEU A 102 4.41 -8.35 -7.67
CA LEU A 102 3.30 -9.14 -7.12
C LEU A 102 2.61 -9.97 -8.21
N GLN A 103 2.45 -9.43 -9.42
CA GLN A 103 1.89 -10.15 -10.56
C GLN A 103 2.75 -11.35 -10.99
N GLU A 104 4.07 -11.24 -10.88
CA GLU A 104 5.00 -12.31 -11.25
C GLU A 104 5.15 -13.37 -10.16
N THR A 105 5.05 -12.98 -8.89
CA THR A 105 5.34 -13.86 -7.75
C THR A 105 4.12 -14.64 -7.24
N LEU A 106 2.91 -14.14 -7.48
CA LEU A 106 1.69 -14.74 -6.94
C LEU A 106 0.98 -15.69 -7.92
N PRO A 107 0.34 -16.76 -7.41
CA PRO A 107 -0.51 -17.61 -8.23
C PRO A 107 -1.65 -16.82 -8.90
N PRO A 108 -2.05 -17.16 -10.14
CA PRO A 108 -3.11 -16.46 -10.85
C PRO A 108 -4.44 -16.38 -10.09
N ALA A 109 -4.78 -17.41 -9.32
CA ALA A 109 -6.00 -17.42 -8.49
C ALA A 109 -5.97 -16.36 -7.38
N SER A 110 -4.81 -16.18 -6.72
CA SER A 110 -4.61 -15.16 -5.68
C SER A 110 -4.71 -13.76 -6.26
N LEU A 111 -4.06 -13.52 -7.41
CA LEU A 111 -4.12 -12.25 -8.13
C LEU A 111 -5.54 -11.90 -8.54
N THR A 112 -6.27 -12.85 -9.12
CA THR A 112 -7.67 -12.66 -9.54
C THR A 112 -8.54 -12.29 -8.34
N SER A 113 -8.35 -12.98 -7.21
CA SER A 113 -9.06 -12.65 -5.97
C SER A 113 -8.76 -11.23 -5.48
N ILE A 114 -7.49 -10.82 -5.48
CA ILE A 114 -7.09 -9.47 -5.08
C ILE A 114 -7.69 -8.42 -6.03
N TRP A 115 -7.53 -8.60 -7.34
CA TRP A 115 -8.04 -7.64 -8.34
C TRP A 115 -9.55 -7.52 -8.28
N SER A 116 -10.27 -8.63 -8.09
CA SER A 116 -11.72 -8.62 -7.97
C SER A 116 -12.25 -7.87 -6.74
N SER A 117 -11.41 -7.70 -5.71
CA SER A 117 -11.78 -6.96 -4.49
C SER A 117 -11.68 -5.44 -4.64
N LEU A 118 -11.06 -4.95 -5.72
CA LEU A 118 -10.89 -3.53 -5.99
C LEU A 118 -12.13 -2.95 -6.68
N GLN A 119 -12.29 -1.63 -6.60
CA GLN A 119 -13.37 -0.93 -7.31
C GLN A 119 -13.18 -1.03 -8.84
N PRO A 120 -14.26 -1.01 -9.66
CA PRO A 120 -14.15 -1.16 -11.11
C PRO A 120 -13.21 -0.14 -11.79
N GLN A 121 -13.20 1.11 -11.30
CA GLN A 121 -12.30 2.16 -11.78
C GLN A 121 -10.83 1.82 -11.50
N GLN A 122 -10.53 1.40 -10.27
CA GLN A 122 -9.19 0.96 -9.86
C GLN A 122 -8.71 -0.24 -10.66
N GLN A 123 -9.57 -1.23 -10.92
CA GLN A 123 -9.21 -2.39 -11.75
C GLN A 123 -8.81 -2.00 -13.17
N THR A 124 -9.55 -1.07 -13.78
CA THR A 124 -9.29 -0.62 -15.15
C THR A 124 -7.99 0.16 -15.24
N ALA A 125 -7.78 1.09 -14.31
CA ALA A 125 -6.57 1.88 -14.25
C ALA A 125 -5.34 1.03 -13.96
N LEU A 126 -5.40 0.09 -13.01
CA LEU A 126 -4.31 -0.84 -12.75
C LEU A 126 -3.97 -1.69 -13.98
N LYS A 127 -4.97 -2.17 -14.72
CA LYS A 127 -4.72 -2.90 -15.98
C LYS A 127 -3.95 -2.03 -16.97
N SER A 128 -4.36 -0.77 -17.14
CA SER A 128 -3.66 0.19 -18.02
C SER A 128 -2.21 0.40 -17.59
N ILE A 129 -1.99 0.68 -16.30
CA ILE A 129 -0.68 0.97 -15.70
C ILE A 129 0.27 -0.23 -15.80
N LEU A 130 -0.24 -1.44 -15.58
CA LEU A 130 0.59 -2.66 -15.63
C LEU A 130 0.85 -3.16 -17.05
N SER A 131 0.02 -2.75 -18.02
CA SER A 131 0.22 -3.06 -19.44
C SER A 131 1.16 -2.10 -20.18
N SER A 132 1.57 -1.01 -19.52
CA SER A 132 2.59 -0.07 -20.01
C SER A 132 3.99 -0.46 -19.54
#